data_AF-A0A3P6QK37-F1
#
_entry.id   AF-A0A3P6QK37-F1
#
_cell.length_a   1.000
_cell.length_b   1.000
_cell.length_c   1.000
_cell.angle_alpha   90.00
_cell.angle_beta   90.00
_cell.angle_gamma   90.00
#
_symmetry.space_group_name_H-M   'P 1'
#
loop_
_entity.id
_entity.type
_entity.pdbx_description
1 polymer ?
#
loop_
_entity_poly.entity_id
_entity_poly.type
_entity_poly.pdbx_seq_one_letter_code
_entity_poly.pdbx_strand_id
1 'polypeptide(L)'
;MLYVRLPVEVQSRYNLRISAARAQYEYAFVLRTQAEQTPDLLLRRRDALAVASTLLDLLPIEDRFLSFPHELDEEIDGDEVVASSTDITQEMIDAAMGDVIADELNMEVPKRTAVRKRMFILSAEKLCEEWVIANARVALLSTGKVPPTEPKEIVDSLIEIKNYDVAFDVCRHCDVSICDVLYAVTREAIMVDADPPEAPPAWVQLNQRRAEKRLRGHWAIVRGLLAAAQRIWPNDSRPLRAITRAFLSHNVPVPCWLDAEYTEKDVNGYLRCLIDYGAVKQGLKVAANCVEEETKKVTSIDSRVWLPISAINDLLDLGMKCKETAVSTTKLFHSFFVTTYQECQF
;
A
#
# COMPACT_ATOMS: atom_id res chain seq x y z
N MET A 1 34.27 11.33 -11.35
CA MET A 1 33.59 10.43 -10.39
C MET A 1 34.66 9.87 -9.46
N LEU A 2 34.74 10.39 -8.23
CA LEU A 2 35.73 9.95 -7.24
C LEU A 2 35.16 8.75 -6.47
N TYR A 3 35.69 7.55 -6.71
CA TYR A 3 35.51 6.41 -5.82
C TYR A 3 36.29 6.70 -4.54
N VAL A 4 35.61 7.21 -3.52
CA VAL A 4 36.19 7.33 -2.17
C VAL A 4 36.25 5.92 -1.59
N ARG A 5 37.45 5.32 -1.55
CA ARG A 5 37.67 4.06 -0.83
C ARG A 5 37.35 4.29 0.65
N LEU A 6 36.34 3.60 1.16
CA LEU A 6 36.04 3.59 2.59
C LEU A 6 37.23 2.99 3.37
N PRO A 7 37.50 3.47 4.60
CA PRO A 7 38.52 2.88 5.47
C PRO A 7 38.25 1.39 5.68
N VAL A 8 39.30 0.57 5.79
CA VAL A 8 39.21 -0.91 5.90
C VAL A 8 38.29 -1.37 7.04
N GLU A 9 38.30 -0.66 8.17
CA GLU A 9 37.41 -0.94 9.31
C GLU A 9 35.92 -0.71 9.00
N VAL A 10 35.63 0.30 8.17
CA VAL A 10 34.27 0.62 7.72
C VAL A 10 33.78 -0.43 6.73
N GLN A 11 34.64 -0.85 5.79
CA GLN A 11 34.33 -1.93 4.84
C GLN A 11 34.10 -3.27 5.56
N SER A 12 34.88 -3.57 6.59
CA SER A 12 34.73 -4.78 7.40
C SER A 12 33.38 -4.81 8.14
N ARG A 13 33.02 -3.71 8.82
CA ARG A 13 31.71 -3.59 9.50
C ARG A 13 30.54 -3.64 8.53
N TYR A 14 30.71 -3.06 7.35
CA TYR A 14 29.71 -3.07 6.28
C TYR A 14 29.45 -4.50 5.78
N ASN A 15 30.51 -5.24 5.42
CA ASN A 15 30.39 -6.63 4.97
C ASN A 15 29.82 -7.55 6.07
N LEU A 16 30.19 -7.31 7.33
CA LEU A 16 29.65 -8.05 8.47
C LEU A 16 28.12 -7.87 8.61
N ARG A 17 27.60 -6.65 8.40
CA ARG A 17 26.16 -6.37 8.46
C ARG A 17 25.39 -7.09 7.35
N ILE A 18 25.89 -7.07 6.11
CA ILE A 18 25.26 -7.79 4.99
C ILE A 18 25.25 -9.29 5.25
N SER A 19 26.38 -9.84 5.69
CA SER A 19 26.50 -11.27 6.01
C SER A 19 25.54 -11.67 7.15
N ALA A 20 25.47 -10.86 8.22
CA ALA A 20 24.55 -11.10 9.32
C ALA A 20 23.08 -10.99 8.89
N ALA A 21 22.72 -9.98 8.09
CA ALA A 21 21.36 -9.83 7.56
C ALA A 21 20.97 -11.03 6.68
N ARG A 22 21.88 -11.51 5.82
CA ARG A 22 21.70 -12.71 5.01
C ARG A 22 21.45 -13.94 5.89
N ALA A 23 22.31 -14.18 6.88
CA ALA A 23 22.18 -15.34 7.77
C ALA A 23 20.85 -15.32 8.55
N GLN A 24 20.40 -14.15 9.01
CA GLN A 24 19.11 -14.01 9.68
C GLN A 24 17.93 -14.27 8.73
N TYR A 25 18.02 -13.82 7.48
CA TYR A 25 17.02 -14.12 6.47
C TYR A 25 16.98 -15.62 6.12
N GLU A 26 18.14 -16.26 5.94
CA GLU A 26 18.23 -17.70 5.68
C GLU A 26 17.62 -18.51 6.83
N TYR A 27 17.93 -18.12 8.08
CA TYR A 27 17.30 -18.72 9.24
C TYR A 27 15.77 -18.55 9.23
N ALA A 28 15.27 -17.35 8.96
CA ALA A 28 13.83 -17.10 8.82
C ALA A 28 13.19 -17.93 7.69
N PHE A 29 13.90 -18.11 6.58
CA PHE A 29 13.47 -18.94 5.45
C PHE A 29 13.36 -20.41 5.85
N VAL A 30 14.36 -20.95 6.54
CA VAL A 30 14.32 -22.34 7.05
C VAL A 30 13.11 -22.55 7.97
N LEU A 31 12.84 -21.61 8.89
CA LEU A 31 11.67 -21.66 9.77
C LEU A 31 10.34 -21.68 8.99
N ARG A 32 10.27 -20.98 7.85
CA ARG A 32 9.09 -20.98 6.96
C ARG A 32 8.84 -22.35 6.32
N THR A 33 9.89 -23.11 6.04
CA THR A 33 9.79 -24.42 5.36
C THR A 33 9.41 -25.58 6.29
N GLN A 34 9.33 -25.35 7.60
CA GLN A 34 8.92 -26.37 8.55
C GLN A 34 7.44 -26.74 8.35
N ALA A 35 7.15 -28.04 8.31
CA ALA A 35 5.83 -28.59 7.99
C ALA A 35 4.72 -28.12 8.94
N GLU A 36 5.05 -27.93 10.23
CA GLU A 36 4.14 -27.39 11.23
C GLU A 36 4.57 -25.99 11.65
N GLN A 37 3.66 -25.01 11.52
CA GLN A 37 3.91 -23.62 11.90
C GLN A 37 3.40 -23.36 13.33
N THR A 38 4.25 -23.64 14.32
CA THR A 38 3.92 -23.40 15.73
C THR A 38 4.06 -21.92 16.13
N PRO A 39 3.43 -21.47 17.23
CA PRO A 39 3.56 -20.10 17.72
C PRO A 39 5.01 -19.64 17.94
N ASP A 40 5.85 -20.51 18.51
CA ASP A 40 7.26 -20.23 18.76
C ASP A 40 8.06 -20.03 17.47
N LEU A 41 7.75 -20.81 16.42
CA LEU A 41 8.40 -20.67 15.12
C LEU A 41 8.02 -19.36 14.44
N LEU A 42 6.75 -18.95 14.54
CA LEU A 42 6.27 -17.67 14.00
C LEU A 42 6.94 -16.49 14.70
N LEU A 43 7.09 -16.56 16.03
CA LEU A 43 7.82 -15.55 16.81
C LEU A 43 9.28 -15.44 16.39
N ARG A 44 10.01 -16.58 16.35
CA ARG A 44 11.41 -16.61 15.94
C ARG A 44 11.61 -16.12 14.50
N ARG A 45 10.70 -16.49 13.60
CA ARG A 45 10.74 -16.04 12.20
C ARG A 45 10.55 -14.53 12.11
N ARG A 46 9.54 -13.97 12.80
CA ARG A 46 9.34 -12.51 12.88
C ARG A 46 10.59 -11.81 13.38
N ASP A 47 11.19 -12.30 14.46
CA ASP A 47 12.36 -11.66 15.09
C ASP A 47 13.59 -11.71 14.19
N ALA A 48 13.84 -12.85 13.53
CA ALA A 48 14.92 -12.98 12.56
C ALA A 48 14.76 -12.01 11.38
N LEU A 49 13.53 -11.89 10.83
CA LEU A 49 13.22 -10.93 9.77
C LEU A 49 13.37 -9.47 10.25
N ALA A 50 12.98 -9.18 11.49
CA ALA A 50 13.14 -7.85 12.09
C ALA A 50 14.62 -7.47 12.21
N VAL A 51 15.48 -8.40 12.65
CA VAL A 51 16.92 -8.19 12.72
C VAL A 51 17.51 -8.00 11.33
N ALA A 52 17.14 -8.85 10.35
CA ALA A 52 17.60 -8.70 8.98
C ALA A 52 17.23 -7.33 8.38
N SER A 53 15.99 -6.89 8.57
CA SER A 53 15.51 -5.57 8.10
C SER A 53 16.28 -4.43 8.78
N THR A 54 16.45 -4.50 10.10
CA THR A 54 17.18 -3.48 10.86
C THR A 54 18.64 -3.37 10.40
N LEU A 55 19.29 -4.51 10.12
CA LEU A 55 20.67 -4.52 9.61
C LEU A 55 20.80 -3.91 8.22
N LEU A 56 19.83 -4.14 7.33
CA LEU A 56 19.79 -3.49 6.00
C LEU A 56 19.52 -1.99 6.10
N ASP A 57 18.68 -1.54 7.03
CA ASP A 57 18.38 -0.11 7.21
C ASP A 57 19.60 0.71 7.67
N LEU A 58 20.61 0.04 8.25
CA LEU A 58 21.90 0.66 8.60
C LEU A 58 22.84 0.85 7.39
N LEU A 59 22.45 0.40 6.20
CA LEU A 59 23.21 0.53 4.95
C LEU A 59 22.72 1.74 4.12
N PRO A 60 23.58 2.28 3.23
CA PRO A 60 23.16 3.22 2.20
C PRO A 60 22.01 2.66 1.37
N ILE A 61 21.14 3.53 0.85
CA ILE A 61 19.89 3.14 0.16
C ILE A 61 20.19 2.24 -1.03
N GLU A 62 21.29 2.52 -1.73
CA GLU A 62 21.76 1.81 -2.92
C GLU A 62 22.13 0.35 -2.63
N ASP A 63 22.42 0.04 -1.37
CA ASP A 63 22.96 -1.25 -0.93
C ASP A 63 21.97 -2.07 -0.10
N ARG A 64 20.70 -1.63 -0.04
CA ARG A 64 19.66 -2.29 0.75
C ARG A 64 19.06 -3.49 0.02
N PHE A 65 19.91 -4.48 -0.23
CA PHE A 65 19.52 -5.75 -0.83
C PHE A 65 20.37 -6.90 -0.29
N LEU A 66 19.83 -8.10 -0.35
CA LEU A 66 20.55 -9.33 -0.09
C LEU A 66 20.69 -10.09 -1.41
N SER A 67 21.93 -10.35 -1.83
CA SER A 67 22.18 -11.29 -2.91
C SER A 67 22.21 -12.71 -2.35
N PHE A 68 21.97 -13.72 -3.17
CA PHE A 68 22.17 -15.13 -2.87
C PHE A 68 22.72 -15.82 -4.12
N PRO A 69 23.87 -16.51 -4.05
CA PRO A 69 24.35 -17.30 -5.18
C PRO A 69 23.41 -18.52 -5.37
N HIS A 70 22.79 -18.64 -6.53
CA HIS A 70 21.99 -19.80 -6.91
C HIS A 70 22.72 -20.57 -8.03
N GLU A 71 23.15 -21.78 -7.72
CA GLU A 71 23.73 -22.70 -8.71
C GLU A 71 22.56 -23.49 -9.32
N LEU A 72 22.28 -23.24 -10.59
CA LEU A 72 21.38 -24.07 -11.39
C LEU A 72 22.26 -24.84 -12.38
N ASP A 73 22.20 -26.16 -12.29
CA ASP A 73 22.80 -27.04 -13.29
C ASP A 73 21.89 -27.04 -14.52
N GLU A 74 22.04 -26.05 -15.40
CA GLU A 74 21.45 -26.07 -16.73
C GLU A 74 22.44 -26.74 -17.69
N GLU A 75 22.10 -27.91 -18.22
CA GLU A 75 22.80 -28.51 -19.36
C GLU A 75 22.61 -27.59 -20.57
N ILE A 76 23.62 -26.79 -20.90
CA ILE A 76 23.63 -25.98 -22.12
C ILE A 76 23.98 -26.92 -23.27
N ASP A 77 23.01 -27.20 -24.14
CA ASP A 77 23.28 -27.85 -25.42
C ASP A 77 24.09 -26.86 -26.29
N GLY A 78 25.20 -27.34 -26.84
CA GLY A 78 26.37 -26.53 -27.22
C GLY A 78 26.23 -25.61 -28.43
N ASP A 79 25.02 -25.24 -28.85
CA ASP A 79 24.78 -24.60 -30.16
C ASP A 79 24.34 -23.12 -30.11
N GLU A 80 24.16 -22.52 -28.92
CA GLU A 80 23.66 -21.12 -28.81
C GLU A 80 24.62 -20.12 -28.15
N VAL A 81 25.94 -20.25 -28.33
CA VAL A 81 26.88 -19.21 -27.89
C VAL A 81 27.90 -18.85 -28.97
N VAL A 82 27.44 -18.38 -30.12
CA VAL A 82 28.27 -17.55 -31.01
C VAL A 82 27.51 -16.31 -31.45
N ALA A 83 27.29 -15.38 -30.51
CA ALA A 83 27.20 -13.96 -30.87
C ALA A 83 27.46 -13.07 -29.65
N SER A 84 28.46 -12.20 -29.81
CA SER A 84 28.76 -11.01 -29.00
C SER A 84 29.57 -11.21 -27.71
N SER A 85 30.89 -11.33 -27.86
CA SER A 85 31.85 -10.39 -27.25
C SER A 85 33.24 -10.69 -27.80
N THR A 86 33.80 -9.73 -28.53
CA THR A 86 35.09 -9.81 -29.20
C THR A 86 36.23 -9.59 -28.20
N ASP A 87 36.57 -10.60 -27.40
CA ASP A 87 37.87 -10.69 -26.75
C ASP A 87 38.30 -12.16 -26.68
N ILE A 88 39.33 -12.50 -27.46
CA ILE A 88 39.93 -13.85 -27.47
C ILE A 88 40.69 -14.01 -26.16
N THR A 89 40.16 -14.80 -25.23
CA THR A 89 40.80 -15.10 -23.95
C THR A 89 41.82 -16.23 -24.08
N GLN A 90 42.80 -16.30 -23.17
CA GLN A 90 43.78 -17.39 -23.12
C GLN A 90 43.10 -18.77 -23.03
N GLU A 91 41.93 -18.85 -22.39
CA GLU A 91 41.11 -20.06 -22.32
C GLU A 91 40.51 -20.47 -23.68
N MET A 92 40.22 -19.52 -24.58
CA MET A 92 39.79 -19.81 -25.96
C MET A 92 40.96 -20.31 -26.82
N ILE A 93 42.19 -19.84 -26.55
CA ILE A 93 43.42 -20.31 -27.21
C ILE A 93 43.75 -21.74 -26.75
N ASP A 94 43.66 -22.00 -25.45
CA ASP A 94 43.89 -23.33 -24.87
C ASP A 94 42.78 -24.33 -25.27
N ALA A 95 41.54 -23.85 -25.48
CA ALA A 95 40.43 -24.66 -26.02
C ALA A 95 40.65 -25.01 -27.50
N ALA A 96 41.02 -24.06 -28.35
CA ALA A 96 41.33 -24.33 -29.75
C ALA A 96 42.52 -25.27 -29.92
N MET A 97 43.53 -25.16 -29.02
CA MET A 97 44.67 -26.08 -29.02
C MET A 97 44.29 -27.48 -28.53
N GLY A 98 43.32 -27.61 -27.60
CA GLY A 98 42.76 -28.88 -27.15
C GLY A 98 41.90 -29.59 -28.20
N ASP A 99 41.12 -28.83 -28.97
CA ASP A 99 40.28 -29.38 -30.04
C ASP A 99 41.13 -29.88 -31.24
N VAL A 100 42.22 -29.19 -31.57
CA VAL A 100 43.19 -29.65 -32.59
C VAL A 100 43.90 -30.94 -32.15
N ILE A 101 44.19 -31.10 -30.85
CA ILE A 101 44.79 -32.33 -30.29
C ILE A 101 43.77 -33.50 -30.26
N ALA A 102 42.49 -33.22 -30.02
CA ALA A 102 41.42 -34.22 -30.01
C ALA A 102 41.07 -34.74 -31.42
N ASP A 103 41.10 -33.87 -32.44
CA ASP A 103 40.90 -34.22 -33.86
C ASP A 103 42.06 -35.08 -34.42
N GLU A 104 43.31 -34.85 -33.99
CA GLU A 104 44.45 -35.70 -34.38
C GLU A 104 44.49 -37.05 -33.65
N LEU A 105 43.82 -37.18 -32.50
CA LEU A 105 43.85 -38.39 -31.65
C LEU A 105 42.52 -39.17 -31.60
N ASN A 106 41.49 -38.73 -32.33
CA ASN A 106 40.18 -39.39 -32.45
C ASN A 106 39.53 -39.72 -31.09
N MET A 107 39.59 -38.76 -30.14
CA MET A 107 39.00 -38.88 -28.81
C MET A 107 37.74 -38.01 -28.69
N GLU A 108 36.66 -38.55 -28.13
CA GLU A 108 35.45 -37.77 -27.83
C GLU A 108 35.75 -36.72 -26.74
N VAL A 109 35.58 -35.44 -27.09
CA VAL A 109 35.74 -34.32 -26.15
C VAL A 109 34.67 -34.43 -25.05
N PRO A 110 35.03 -34.37 -23.75
CA PRO A 110 34.04 -34.38 -22.68
C PRO A 110 33.10 -33.16 -22.81
N LYS A 111 31.78 -33.41 -22.86
CA LYS A 111 30.77 -32.33 -22.85
C LYS A 111 30.99 -31.45 -21.61
N ARG A 112 31.39 -30.19 -21.82
CA ARG A 112 31.59 -29.21 -20.75
C ARG A 112 30.23 -28.76 -20.22
N THR A 113 29.84 -29.23 -19.04
CA THR A 113 28.73 -28.66 -18.27
C THR A 113 29.17 -27.32 -17.70
N ALA A 114 28.82 -26.21 -18.34
CA ALA A 114 29.06 -24.89 -17.79
C ALA A 114 27.98 -24.56 -16.75
N VAL A 115 28.34 -24.58 -15.46
CA VAL A 115 27.43 -24.18 -14.37
C VAL A 115 27.18 -22.67 -14.47
N ARG A 116 25.97 -22.28 -14.89
CA ARG A 116 25.57 -20.87 -14.93
C ARG A 116 25.04 -20.44 -13.56
N LYS A 117 25.88 -19.73 -12.79
CA LYS A 117 25.49 -19.14 -11.50
C LYS A 117 24.48 -18.01 -11.74
N ARG A 118 23.22 -18.18 -11.34
CA ARG A 118 22.22 -17.09 -11.29
C ARG A 118 22.25 -16.46 -9.90
N MET A 119 22.15 -15.13 -9.81
CA MET A 119 22.12 -14.42 -8.54
C MET A 119 20.68 -14.06 -8.19
N PHE A 120 20.16 -14.57 -7.07
CA PHE A 120 18.87 -14.13 -6.53
C PHE A 120 19.10 -12.86 -5.70
N ILE A 121 18.31 -11.81 -5.93
CA ILE A 121 18.41 -10.54 -5.22
C ILE A 121 17.10 -10.29 -4.49
N LEU A 122 17.15 -10.23 -3.16
CA LEU A 122 16.05 -9.82 -2.31
C LEU A 122 16.22 -8.33 -1.98
N SER A 123 15.29 -7.49 -2.44
CA SER A 123 15.27 -6.08 -2.07
C SER A 123 14.83 -5.89 -0.61
N ALA A 124 15.22 -4.78 0.01
CA ALA A 124 14.72 -4.42 1.33
C ALA A 124 13.19 -4.24 1.37
N GLU A 125 12.57 -3.84 0.26
CA GLU A 125 11.11 -3.78 0.15
C GLU A 125 10.48 -5.17 0.30
N LYS A 126 10.99 -6.17 -0.41
CA LYS A 126 10.51 -7.55 -0.31
C LYS A 126 10.79 -8.17 1.06
N LEU A 127 11.93 -7.85 1.67
CA LEU A 127 12.21 -8.25 3.04
C LEU A 127 11.21 -7.63 4.04
N CYS A 128 10.88 -6.35 3.84
CA CYS A 128 9.91 -5.63 4.67
C CYS A 128 8.50 -6.22 4.52
N GLU A 129 8.07 -6.55 3.30
CA GLU A 129 6.83 -7.29 3.06
C GLU A 129 6.77 -8.60 3.87
N GLU A 130 7.81 -9.44 3.78
CA GLU A 130 7.87 -10.70 4.53
C GLU A 130 7.81 -10.47 6.05
N TRP A 131 8.53 -9.47 6.55
CA TRP A 131 8.54 -9.11 7.96
C TRP A 131 7.17 -8.63 8.43
N VAL A 132 6.49 -7.76 7.67
CA VAL A 132 5.16 -7.24 8.00
C VAL A 132 4.15 -8.38 8.10
N ILE A 133 4.18 -9.32 7.15
CA ILE A 133 3.32 -10.51 7.18
C ILE A 133 3.63 -11.38 8.40
N ALA A 134 4.91 -11.63 8.70
CA ALA A 134 5.29 -12.41 9.89
C ALA A 134 4.85 -11.74 11.20
N ASN A 135 5.02 -10.42 11.31
CA ASN A 135 4.59 -9.63 12.46
C ASN A 135 3.07 -9.67 12.63
N ALA A 136 2.32 -9.54 11.54
CA ALA A 136 0.87 -9.63 11.52
C ALA A 136 0.36 -11.00 11.97
N ARG A 137 0.97 -12.09 11.48
CA ARG A 137 0.63 -13.46 11.89
C ARG A 137 0.90 -13.70 13.37
N VAL A 138 1.97 -13.13 13.91
CA VAL A 138 2.25 -13.18 15.36
C VAL A 138 1.17 -12.44 16.16
N ALA A 139 0.71 -11.28 15.70
CA ALA A 139 -0.36 -10.54 16.38
C ALA A 139 -1.68 -11.35 16.46
N LEU A 140 -1.93 -12.19 15.44
CA LEU A 140 -3.11 -13.07 15.36
C LEU A 140 -3.02 -14.31 16.26
N LEU A 141 -1.87 -14.64 16.84
CA LEU A 141 -1.73 -15.77 17.76
C LEU A 141 -2.65 -15.67 18.98
N SER A 142 -3.00 -14.45 19.39
CA SER A 142 -3.96 -14.17 20.47
C SER A 142 -5.34 -14.79 20.25
N THR A 143 -5.70 -15.11 19.00
CA THR A 143 -6.98 -15.73 18.65
C THR A 143 -7.03 -17.24 18.92
N GLY A 144 -5.88 -17.88 19.15
CA GLY A 144 -5.76 -19.34 19.26
C GLY A 144 -6.00 -20.11 17.95
N LYS A 145 -6.33 -19.43 16.85
CA LYS A 145 -6.47 -20.03 15.51
C LYS A 145 -5.12 -20.02 14.78
N VAL A 146 -4.99 -20.89 13.78
CA VAL A 146 -3.82 -20.88 12.88
C VAL A 146 -3.86 -19.58 12.06
N PRO A 147 -2.84 -18.70 12.14
CA PRO A 147 -2.86 -17.44 11.42
C PRO A 147 -2.77 -17.65 9.90
N PRO A 148 -3.61 -16.97 9.10
CA PRO A 148 -3.59 -17.05 7.64
C PRO A 148 -2.25 -16.57 7.07
N THR A 149 -1.97 -16.95 5.83
CA THR A 149 -0.78 -16.55 5.09
C THR A 149 -1.06 -15.48 4.06
N GLU A 150 -2.28 -15.42 3.54
CA GLU A 150 -2.67 -14.45 2.51
C GLU A 150 -2.86 -13.05 3.11
N PRO A 151 -2.27 -11.99 2.51
CA PRO A 151 -2.33 -10.64 3.06
C PRO A 151 -3.75 -10.13 3.31
N LYS A 152 -4.70 -10.44 2.41
CA LYS A 152 -6.10 -10.00 2.55
C LYS A 152 -6.79 -10.67 3.74
N GLU A 153 -6.64 -11.98 3.90
CA GLU A 153 -7.20 -12.73 5.03
C GLU A 153 -6.58 -12.31 6.37
N ILE A 154 -5.28 -11.98 6.37
CA ILE A 154 -4.59 -11.41 7.52
C ILE A 154 -5.22 -10.08 7.91
N VAL A 155 -5.46 -9.17 6.95
CA VAL A 155 -6.11 -7.88 7.20
C VAL A 155 -7.51 -8.08 7.78
N ASP A 156 -8.31 -8.97 7.21
CA ASP A 156 -9.66 -9.25 7.69
C ASP A 156 -9.64 -9.81 9.14
N SER A 157 -8.72 -10.74 9.43
CA SER A 157 -8.53 -11.28 10.79
C SER A 157 -8.04 -10.22 11.79
N LEU A 158 -7.18 -9.29 11.36
CA LEU A 158 -6.70 -8.18 12.20
C LEU A 158 -7.81 -7.16 12.48
N ILE A 159 -8.70 -6.93 11.52
CA ILE A 159 -9.91 -6.11 11.71
C ILE A 159 -10.82 -6.75 12.77
N GLU A 160 -11.03 -8.08 12.72
CA GLU A 160 -11.87 -8.80 13.71
C GLU A 160 -11.36 -8.61 15.14
N ILE A 161 -10.05 -8.67 15.36
CA ILE A 161 -9.44 -8.43 16.68
C ILE A 161 -9.15 -6.94 16.96
N LYS A 162 -9.61 -6.03 16.09
CA LYS A 162 -9.46 -4.57 16.20
C LYS A 162 -7.99 -4.11 16.31
N ASN A 163 -7.07 -4.79 15.65
CA ASN A 163 -5.65 -4.41 15.56
C ASN A 163 -5.36 -3.67 14.24
N TYR A 164 -5.92 -2.46 14.13
CA TYR A 164 -5.90 -1.62 12.93
C TYR A 164 -4.52 -1.10 12.55
N ASP A 165 -3.65 -0.85 13.53
CA ASP A 165 -2.30 -0.36 13.28
C ASP A 165 -1.49 -1.41 12.51
N VAL A 166 -1.57 -2.68 12.93
CA VAL A 166 -0.89 -3.77 12.24
C VAL A 166 -1.57 -4.06 10.89
N ALA A 167 -2.91 -3.99 10.81
CA ALA A 167 -3.62 -4.12 9.54
C ALA A 167 -3.19 -3.06 8.52
N PHE A 168 -2.97 -1.82 8.99
CA PHE A 168 -2.47 -0.72 8.17
C PHE A 168 -1.07 -1.03 7.60
N ASP A 169 -0.18 -1.64 8.39
CA ASP A 169 1.15 -2.03 7.90
C ASP A 169 1.04 -3.04 6.76
N VAL A 170 0.16 -4.04 6.89
CA VAL A 170 -0.08 -5.03 5.83
C VAL A 170 -0.62 -4.35 4.58
N CYS A 171 -1.64 -3.47 4.70
CA CYS A 171 -2.17 -2.72 3.56
C CYS A 171 -1.10 -1.88 2.85
N ARG A 172 -0.22 -1.22 3.62
CA ARG A 172 0.83 -0.38 3.08
C ARG A 172 1.85 -1.16 2.26
N HIS A 173 2.21 -2.37 2.70
CA HIS A 173 3.34 -3.11 2.14
C HIS A 173 2.90 -4.23 1.17
N CYS A 174 1.70 -4.76 1.28
CA CYS A 174 1.28 -5.97 0.55
C CYS A 174 0.19 -5.73 -0.51
N ASP A 175 0.06 -4.49 -1.01
CA ASP A 175 -0.95 -4.10 -2.03
C ASP A 175 -2.40 -4.48 -1.66
N VAL A 176 -2.74 -4.39 -0.38
CA VAL A 176 -4.11 -4.61 0.11
C VAL A 176 -4.79 -3.27 0.35
N SER A 177 -6.00 -3.11 -0.15
CA SER A 177 -6.78 -1.89 0.05
C SER A 177 -6.97 -1.55 1.54
N ILE A 178 -6.62 -0.33 1.93
CA ILE A 178 -6.82 0.19 3.29
C ILE A 178 -8.29 0.52 3.62
N CYS A 179 -9.17 0.50 2.61
CA CYS A 179 -10.55 0.98 2.76
C CYS A 179 -11.33 0.18 3.81
N ASP A 180 -11.15 -1.14 3.88
CA ASP A 180 -11.87 -1.98 4.85
C ASP A 180 -11.42 -1.69 6.29
N VAL A 181 -10.12 -1.42 6.50
CA VAL A 181 -9.58 -1.02 7.80
C VAL A 181 -10.17 0.31 8.24
N LEU A 182 -10.18 1.32 7.36
CA LEU A 182 -10.71 2.64 7.66
C LEU A 182 -12.22 2.62 7.90
N TYR A 183 -12.97 1.85 7.12
CA TYR A 183 -14.39 1.64 7.36
C TYR A 183 -14.62 0.98 8.73
N ALA A 184 -13.89 -0.09 9.05
CA ALA A 184 -14.06 -0.83 10.30
C ALA A 184 -13.72 0.00 11.54
N VAL A 185 -12.56 0.69 11.55
CA VAL A 185 -12.19 1.54 12.71
C VAL A 185 -13.15 2.72 12.89
N THR A 186 -13.69 3.27 11.78
CA THR A 186 -14.70 4.33 11.84
C THR A 186 -16.03 3.80 12.39
N ARG A 187 -16.45 2.61 11.95
CA ARG A 187 -17.63 1.94 12.51
C ARG A 187 -17.48 1.76 14.02
N GLU A 188 -16.36 1.18 14.48
CA GLU A 188 -16.14 1.00 15.91
C GLU A 188 -16.11 2.32 16.68
N ALA A 189 -15.53 3.37 16.10
CA ALA A 189 -15.56 4.72 16.66
C ALA A 189 -17.00 5.25 16.82
N ILE A 190 -17.86 5.06 15.82
CA ILE A 190 -19.29 5.43 15.90
C ILE A 190 -20.00 4.61 16.99
N MET A 191 -19.72 3.31 17.08
CA MET A 191 -20.33 2.44 18.10
C MET A 191 -19.94 2.87 19.52
N VAL A 192 -18.69 3.29 19.73
CA VAL A 192 -18.23 3.82 21.04
C VAL A 192 -18.98 5.09 21.43
N ASP A 193 -19.31 5.98 20.48
CA ASP A 193 -20.11 7.17 20.78
C ASP A 193 -21.59 6.84 21.00
N ALA A 194 -22.11 5.84 20.29
CA ALA A 194 -23.51 5.42 20.39
C ALA A 194 -23.80 4.68 21.70
N ASP A 195 -22.85 3.87 22.17
CA ASP A 195 -22.92 3.14 23.44
C ASP A 195 -21.59 3.30 24.21
N PRO A 196 -21.41 4.43 24.94
CA PRO A 196 -20.17 4.73 25.63
C PRO A 196 -19.86 3.72 26.74
N PRO A 197 -18.74 2.98 26.66
CA PRO A 197 -18.35 2.05 27.71
C PRO A 197 -17.84 2.80 28.94
N GLU A 198 -17.97 2.16 30.12
CA GLU A 198 -17.49 2.73 31.41
C GLU A 198 -15.97 3.01 31.41
N ALA A 199 -15.21 2.21 30.65
CA ALA A 199 -13.77 2.36 30.47
C ALA A 199 -13.41 2.45 28.99
N PRO A 200 -12.33 3.17 28.62
CA PRO A 200 -11.86 3.24 27.24
C PRO A 200 -11.63 1.83 26.65
N PRO A 201 -12.16 1.54 25.45
CA PRO A 201 -11.97 0.24 24.83
C PRO A 201 -10.48 -0.11 24.67
N ALA A 202 -10.13 -1.37 24.93
CA ALA A 202 -8.74 -1.84 24.83
C ALA A 202 -8.12 -1.60 23.44
N TRP A 203 -8.93 -1.71 22.38
CA TRP A 203 -8.47 -1.45 21.02
C TRP A 203 -7.97 -0.01 20.82
N VAL A 204 -8.52 0.97 21.55
CA VAL A 204 -8.05 2.36 21.44
C VAL A 204 -6.60 2.43 21.91
N GLN A 205 -6.26 1.77 23.01
CA GLN A 205 -4.88 1.75 23.53
C GLN A 205 -3.92 0.99 22.61
N LEU A 206 -4.39 -0.09 21.98
CA LEU A 206 -3.59 -0.90 21.06
C LEU A 206 -3.17 -0.15 19.79
N ASN A 207 -3.99 0.81 19.34
CA ASN A 207 -3.84 1.47 18.04
C ASN A 207 -3.30 2.91 18.12
N GLN A 208 -2.46 3.20 19.11
CA GLN A 208 -1.97 4.57 19.37
C GLN A 208 -0.82 5.01 18.47
N ARG A 209 -0.19 4.12 17.69
CA ARG A 209 1.06 4.42 16.96
C ARG A 209 0.88 5.55 15.96
N ARG A 210 -0.31 5.66 15.37
CA ARG A 210 -0.65 6.67 14.36
C ARG A 210 -1.65 7.71 14.83
N ALA A 211 -2.07 7.67 16.09
CA ALA A 211 -3.11 8.55 16.61
C ALA A 211 -2.79 10.04 16.36
N GLU A 212 -3.82 10.82 15.97
CA GLU A 212 -3.70 12.26 15.82
C GLU A 212 -3.44 12.90 17.19
N LYS A 213 -2.24 13.46 17.38
CA LYS A 213 -1.75 13.99 18.68
C LYS A 213 -2.63 15.08 19.31
N ARG A 214 -3.41 15.81 18.50
CA ARG A 214 -4.30 16.89 18.96
C ARG A 214 -5.65 16.39 19.46
N LEU A 215 -6.02 15.17 19.09
CA LEU A 215 -7.25 14.52 19.50
C LEU A 215 -6.95 13.48 20.57
N ARG A 216 -7.98 13.11 21.33
CA ARG A 216 -7.91 12.00 22.29
C ARG A 216 -8.99 10.98 21.98
N GLY A 217 -8.79 9.74 22.44
CA GLY A 217 -9.76 8.66 22.30
C GLY A 217 -9.76 8.02 20.91
N HIS A 218 -10.86 7.35 20.58
CA HIS A 218 -11.05 6.57 19.36
C HIS A 218 -10.97 7.40 18.09
N TRP A 219 -11.49 8.63 18.09
CA TRP A 219 -11.42 9.51 16.90
C TRP A 219 -10.00 9.93 16.54
N ALA A 220 -9.08 10.02 17.52
CA ALA A 220 -7.67 10.25 17.24
C ALA A 220 -7.07 9.14 16.38
N ILE A 221 -7.53 7.89 16.57
CA ILE A 221 -7.07 6.74 15.77
C ILE A 221 -7.58 6.83 14.35
N VAL A 222 -8.88 7.06 14.15
CA VAL A 222 -9.50 7.19 12.82
C VAL A 222 -8.80 8.28 12.00
N ARG A 223 -8.65 9.46 12.59
CA ARG A 223 -8.02 10.62 11.96
C ARG A 223 -6.53 10.40 11.69
N GLY A 224 -5.85 9.76 12.63
CA GLY A 224 -4.46 9.38 12.50
C GLY A 224 -4.19 8.42 11.33
N LEU A 225 -5.02 7.38 11.21
CA LEU A 225 -4.95 6.40 10.12
C LEU A 225 -5.31 7.02 8.77
N LEU A 226 -6.34 7.87 8.71
CA LEU A 226 -6.68 8.62 7.49
C LEU A 226 -5.52 9.50 7.04
N ALA A 227 -4.96 10.30 7.94
CA ALA A 227 -3.85 11.19 7.64
C ALA A 227 -2.61 10.39 7.20
N ALA A 228 -2.36 9.22 7.79
CA ALA A 228 -1.30 8.32 7.34
C ALA A 228 -1.56 7.77 5.93
N ALA A 229 -2.79 7.34 5.63
CA ALA A 229 -3.18 6.85 4.32
C ALA A 229 -3.02 7.94 3.24
N GLN A 230 -3.44 9.17 3.52
CA GLN A 230 -3.31 10.29 2.58
C GLN A 230 -1.87 10.72 2.33
N ARG A 231 -0.95 10.52 3.29
CA ARG A 231 0.49 10.77 3.05
C ARG A 231 1.09 9.74 2.10
N ILE A 232 0.63 8.49 2.17
CA ILE A 232 1.14 7.40 1.34
C ILE A 232 0.49 7.44 -0.05
N TRP A 233 -0.82 7.70 -0.10
CA TRP A 233 -1.63 7.76 -1.32
C TRP A 233 -2.33 9.12 -1.45
N PRO A 234 -1.59 10.20 -1.78
CA PRO A 234 -2.12 11.56 -1.77
C PRO A 234 -3.21 11.81 -2.80
N ASN A 235 -3.21 11.09 -3.92
CA ASN A 235 -4.21 11.25 -4.98
C ASN A 235 -5.39 10.28 -4.85
N ASP A 236 -5.39 9.40 -3.83
CA ASP A 236 -6.46 8.44 -3.62
C ASP A 236 -7.55 9.03 -2.71
N SER A 237 -8.79 9.11 -3.22
CA SER A 237 -9.96 9.54 -2.47
C SER A 237 -10.75 8.37 -1.84
N ARG A 238 -10.43 7.12 -2.20
CA ARG A 238 -11.10 5.92 -1.65
C ARG A 238 -11.03 5.82 -0.12
N PRO A 239 -9.92 6.19 0.56
CA PRO A 239 -9.87 6.28 2.02
C PRO A 239 -10.94 7.19 2.63
N LEU A 240 -11.17 8.37 2.03
CA LEU A 240 -12.22 9.30 2.47
C LEU A 240 -13.60 8.69 2.24
N ARG A 241 -13.82 8.10 1.04
CA ARG A 241 -15.06 7.37 0.73
C ARG A 241 -15.36 6.30 1.77
N ALA A 242 -14.38 5.52 2.18
CA ALA A 242 -14.55 4.43 3.14
C ALA A 242 -15.03 4.94 4.51
N ILE A 243 -14.46 6.04 5.01
CA ILE A 243 -14.88 6.65 6.29
C ILE A 243 -16.27 7.26 6.16
N THR A 244 -16.52 8.03 5.10
CA THR A 244 -17.85 8.62 4.82
C THR A 244 -18.92 7.53 4.72
N ARG A 245 -18.60 6.42 4.05
CA ARG A 245 -19.47 5.25 3.93
C ARG A 245 -19.87 4.70 5.29
N ALA A 246 -18.95 4.66 6.26
CA ALA A 246 -19.26 4.19 7.60
C ALA A 246 -20.34 5.07 8.26
N PHE A 247 -20.18 6.40 8.26
CA PHE A 247 -21.20 7.32 8.78
C PHE A 247 -22.55 7.13 8.11
N LEU A 248 -22.58 7.15 6.78
CA LEU A 248 -23.81 7.06 6.00
C LEU A 248 -24.51 5.70 6.18
N SER A 249 -23.76 4.60 6.23
CA SER A 249 -24.32 3.25 6.45
C SER A 249 -24.99 3.06 7.81
N HIS A 250 -24.62 3.89 8.80
CA HIS A 250 -25.20 3.89 10.14
C HIS A 250 -26.22 5.03 10.34
N ASN A 251 -26.64 5.71 9.26
CA ASN A 251 -27.52 6.88 9.30
C ASN A 251 -27.01 8.00 10.23
N VAL A 252 -25.68 8.10 10.39
CA VAL A 252 -25.04 9.17 11.17
C VAL A 252 -24.63 10.29 10.21
N PRO A 253 -24.89 11.57 10.54
CA PRO A 253 -24.45 12.69 9.72
C PRO A 253 -22.93 12.69 9.53
N VAL A 254 -22.48 12.98 8.29
CA VAL A 254 -21.05 13.12 8.00
C VAL A 254 -20.51 14.36 8.75
N PRO A 255 -19.46 14.22 9.57
CA PRO A 255 -18.88 15.35 10.31
C PRO A 255 -18.36 16.45 9.37
N CYS A 256 -18.46 17.71 9.80
CA CYS A 256 -18.08 18.87 8.98
C CYS A 256 -16.63 18.84 8.49
N TRP A 257 -15.70 18.31 9.29
CA TRP A 257 -14.30 18.18 8.89
C TRP A 257 -14.14 17.22 7.71
N LEU A 258 -14.90 16.12 7.69
CA LEU A 258 -14.84 15.10 6.64
C LEU A 258 -15.57 15.57 5.38
N ASP A 259 -16.68 16.29 5.57
CA ASP A 259 -17.42 16.97 4.51
C ASP A 259 -16.51 17.96 3.75
N ALA A 260 -15.80 18.83 4.49
CA ALA A 260 -14.86 19.78 3.90
C ALA A 260 -13.68 19.08 3.20
N GLU A 261 -13.03 18.14 3.88
CA GLU A 261 -11.83 17.46 3.37
C GLU A 261 -12.12 16.60 2.14
N TYR A 262 -13.27 15.93 2.09
CA TYR A 262 -13.66 15.14 0.92
C TYR A 262 -14.13 16.02 -0.24
N THR A 263 -14.84 17.11 0.04
CA THR A 263 -15.23 18.09 -1.00
C THR A 263 -14.00 18.71 -1.66
N GLU A 264 -13.01 19.14 -0.87
CA GLU A 264 -11.77 19.74 -1.37
C GLU A 264 -11.00 18.76 -2.26
N LYS A 265 -10.95 17.48 -1.88
CA LYS A 265 -10.12 16.48 -2.56
C LYS A 265 -10.79 15.84 -3.76
N ASP A 266 -12.07 15.52 -3.68
CA ASP A 266 -12.83 14.84 -4.74
C ASP A 266 -14.35 15.03 -4.54
N VAL A 267 -14.83 16.23 -4.88
CA VAL A 267 -16.26 16.58 -4.80
C VAL A 267 -17.15 15.63 -5.60
N ASN A 268 -16.69 15.13 -6.75
CA ASN A 268 -17.46 14.21 -7.58
C ASN A 268 -17.63 12.86 -6.88
N GLY A 269 -16.54 12.30 -6.35
CA GLY A 269 -16.56 11.07 -5.56
C GLY A 269 -17.43 11.21 -4.31
N TYR A 270 -17.38 12.37 -3.66
CA TYR A 270 -18.19 12.64 -2.48
C TYR A 270 -19.69 12.72 -2.79
N LEU A 271 -20.09 13.47 -3.83
CA LEU A 271 -21.48 13.53 -4.28
C LEU A 271 -22.02 12.15 -4.64
N ARG A 272 -21.25 11.33 -5.37
CA ARG A 272 -21.64 9.94 -5.66
C ARG A 272 -21.84 9.12 -4.39
N CYS A 273 -20.95 9.26 -3.41
CA CYS A 273 -21.11 8.58 -2.12
C CYS A 273 -22.40 9.01 -1.40
N LEU A 274 -22.73 10.30 -1.39
CA LEU A 274 -23.97 10.80 -0.79
C LEU A 274 -25.21 10.27 -1.53
N ILE A 275 -25.16 10.22 -2.86
CA ILE A 275 -26.22 9.66 -3.71
C ILE A 275 -26.44 8.17 -3.41
N ASP A 276 -25.37 7.37 -3.37
CA ASP A 276 -25.41 5.92 -3.10
C ASP A 276 -26.15 5.60 -1.79
N TYR A 277 -26.05 6.48 -0.79
CA TYR A 277 -26.67 6.33 0.53
C TYR A 277 -27.93 7.17 0.72
N GLY A 278 -28.44 7.82 -0.33
CA GLY A 278 -29.67 8.61 -0.24
C GLY A 278 -29.57 9.86 0.64
N ALA A 279 -28.37 10.37 0.91
CA ALA A 279 -28.14 11.59 1.70
C ALA A 279 -28.40 12.86 0.86
N VAL A 280 -29.58 12.94 0.26
CA VAL A 280 -29.94 13.91 -0.79
C VAL A 280 -29.82 15.35 -0.31
N LYS A 281 -30.36 15.71 0.86
CA LYS A 281 -30.24 17.06 1.43
C LYS A 281 -28.79 17.53 1.58
N GLN A 282 -27.90 16.65 2.04
CA GLN A 282 -26.48 16.98 2.17
C GLN A 282 -25.82 17.09 0.79
N GLY A 283 -26.13 16.17 -0.12
CA GLY A 283 -25.68 16.25 -1.51
C GLY A 283 -26.08 17.57 -2.17
N LEU A 284 -27.32 18.03 -1.98
CA LEU A 284 -27.82 19.27 -2.60
C LEU A 284 -27.08 20.49 -2.05
N LYS A 285 -26.74 20.48 -0.76
CA LYS A 285 -25.92 21.53 -0.16
C LYS A 285 -24.51 21.55 -0.76
N VAL A 286 -23.86 20.39 -0.87
CA VAL A 286 -22.50 20.27 -1.44
C VAL A 286 -22.48 20.68 -2.91
N ALA A 287 -23.46 20.21 -3.69
CA ALA A 287 -23.60 20.57 -5.11
C ALA A 287 -23.84 22.09 -5.28
N ALA A 288 -24.71 22.70 -4.47
CA ALA A 288 -24.94 24.14 -4.51
C ALA A 288 -23.67 24.94 -4.22
N ASN A 289 -22.92 24.54 -3.18
CA ASN A 289 -21.65 25.19 -2.83
C ASN A 289 -20.61 25.05 -3.94
N CYS A 290 -20.49 23.85 -4.53
CA CYS A 290 -19.58 23.58 -5.65
C CYS A 290 -19.92 24.48 -6.85
N VAL A 291 -21.19 24.59 -7.22
CA VAL A 291 -21.61 25.50 -8.30
C VAL A 291 -21.29 26.94 -7.96
N GLU A 292 -21.56 27.39 -6.73
CA GLU A 292 -21.26 28.76 -6.30
C GLU A 292 -19.75 29.07 -6.36
N GLU A 293 -18.90 28.14 -5.91
CA GLU A 293 -17.44 28.28 -5.94
C GLU A 293 -16.87 28.29 -7.36
N GLU A 294 -17.36 27.41 -8.23
CA GLU A 294 -16.94 27.40 -9.64
C GLU A 294 -17.45 28.64 -10.38
N THR A 295 -18.66 29.10 -10.09
CA THR A 295 -19.22 30.33 -10.70
C THR A 295 -18.35 31.55 -10.38
N LYS A 296 -17.80 31.64 -9.15
CA LYS A 296 -16.88 32.72 -8.76
C LYS A 296 -15.58 32.74 -9.57
N LYS A 297 -15.20 31.63 -10.19
CA LYS A 297 -14.00 31.53 -11.04
C LYS A 297 -14.24 32.01 -12.47
N VAL A 298 -15.50 32.13 -12.88
CA VAL A 298 -15.88 32.62 -14.20
C VAL A 298 -15.65 34.13 -14.25
N THR A 299 -14.60 34.54 -14.96
CA THR A 299 -14.22 35.96 -15.13
C THR A 299 -14.19 36.41 -16.59
N SER A 300 -14.24 35.45 -17.51
CA SER A 300 -14.24 35.63 -18.96
C SER A 300 -14.83 34.40 -19.65
N ILE A 301 -15.13 34.50 -20.94
CA ILE A 301 -15.68 33.41 -21.77
C ILE A 301 -14.74 32.19 -21.83
N ASP A 302 -13.42 32.40 -21.72
CA ASP A 302 -12.44 31.31 -21.75
C ASP A 302 -12.22 30.65 -20.37
N SER A 303 -12.97 31.05 -19.35
CA SER A 303 -12.86 30.51 -18.00
C SER A 303 -13.25 29.04 -18.00
N ARG A 304 -12.35 28.17 -17.55
CA ARG A 304 -12.64 26.74 -17.39
C ARG A 304 -13.10 26.48 -15.97
N VAL A 305 -14.31 25.94 -15.84
CA VAL A 305 -14.86 25.45 -14.58
C VAL A 305 -14.94 23.93 -14.59
N TRP A 306 -14.84 23.32 -13.41
CA TRP A 306 -14.96 21.88 -13.27
C TRP A 306 -16.16 21.53 -12.40
N LEU A 307 -17.27 21.18 -13.06
CA LEU A 307 -18.51 20.79 -12.40
C LEU A 307 -18.78 19.28 -12.56
N PRO A 308 -19.14 18.57 -11.48
CA PRO A 308 -19.55 17.16 -11.55
C PRO A 308 -20.99 17.03 -12.05
N ILE A 309 -21.25 17.46 -13.30
CA ILE A 309 -22.59 17.62 -13.89
C ILE A 309 -23.43 16.34 -13.80
N SER A 310 -22.81 15.17 -14.06
CA SER A 310 -23.50 13.87 -13.93
C SER A 310 -24.06 13.64 -12.53
N ALA A 311 -23.23 13.80 -11.50
CA ALA A 311 -23.65 13.63 -10.10
C ALA A 311 -24.68 14.69 -9.67
N ILE A 312 -24.55 15.93 -10.16
CA ILE A 312 -25.53 16.99 -9.88
C ILE A 312 -26.89 16.62 -10.47
N ASN A 313 -26.94 16.15 -11.72
CA ASN A 313 -28.19 15.74 -12.37
C ASN A 313 -28.84 14.56 -11.64
N ASP A 314 -28.07 13.51 -11.32
CA ASP A 314 -28.56 12.34 -10.58
C ASP A 314 -29.17 12.74 -9.23
N LEU A 315 -28.53 13.69 -8.55
CA LEU A 315 -28.96 14.22 -7.27
C LEU A 315 -30.24 15.07 -7.38
N LEU A 316 -30.38 15.89 -8.44
CA LEU A 316 -31.60 16.65 -8.70
C LEU A 316 -32.78 15.71 -8.99
N ASP A 317 -32.56 14.68 -9.79
CA ASP A 317 -33.56 13.66 -10.08
C ASP A 317 -34.01 12.93 -8.81
N LEU A 318 -33.08 12.61 -7.91
CA LEU A 318 -33.38 12.04 -6.60
C LEU A 318 -34.13 13.03 -5.70
N GLY A 319 -33.71 14.29 -5.65
CA GLY A 319 -34.39 15.33 -4.87
C GLY A 319 -35.85 15.54 -5.28
N MET A 320 -36.13 15.52 -6.59
CA MET A 320 -37.49 15.60 -7.11
C MET A 320 -38.35 14.39 -6.70
N LYS A 321 -37.77 13.18 -6.66
CA LYS A 321 -38.46 11.96 -6.19
C LYS A 321 -38.73 11.99 -4.69
N CYS A 322 -37.79 12.50 -3.89
CA CYS A 322 -37.89 12.51 -2.43
C CYS A 322 -38.73 13.67 -1.86
N LYS A 323 -39.22 14.60 -2.69
CA LYS A 323 -39.90 15.85 -2.27
C LYS A 323 -39.09 16.67 -1.26
N GLU A 324 -37.77 16.50 -1.24
CA GLU A 324 -36.90 17.28 -0.36
C GLU A 324 -36.80 18.72 -0.87
N THR A 325 -37.07 19.66 0.04
CA THR A 325 -37.21 21.12 -0.11
C THR A 325 -36.94 21.70 -1.49
N ALA A 326 -38.01 22.17 -2.15
CA ALA A 326 -38.01 22.97 -3.37
C ALA A 326 -37.07 24.20 -3.35
N VAL A 327 -36.59 24.63 -2.17
CA VAL A 327 -35.73 25.82 -1.96
C VAL A 327 -34.25 25.55 -2.28
N SER A 328 -33.73 24.36 -1.98
CA SER A 328 -32.32 24.02 -2.30
C SER A 328 -32.16 23.67 -3.77
N THR A 329 -33.15 22.98 -4.35
CA THR A 329 -33.22 22.72 -5.78
C THR A 329 -33.39 24.01 -6.57
N THR A 330 -34.26 24.95 -6.18
CA THR A 330 -34.35 26.26 -6.88
C THR A 330 -33.08 27.08 -6.82
N LYS A 331 -32.33 27.07 -5.70
CA LYS A 331 -31.01 27.74 -5.63
C LYS A 331 -29.99 27.09 -6.56
N LEU A 332 -29.96 25.75 -6.61
CA LEU A 332 -29.11 25.01 -7.55
C LEU A 332 -29.51 25.30 -9.00
N PHE A 333 -30.80 25.20 -9.33
CA PHE A 333 -31.32 25.55 -10.65
C PHE A 333 -30.99 26.99 -11.03
N HIS A 334 -31.18 27.96 -10.13
CA HIS A 334 -30.84 29.36 -10.40
C HIS A 334 -29.33 29.54 -10.62
N SER A 335 -28.48 28.90 -9.80
CA SER A 335 -27.02 28.99 -9.95
C SER A 335 -26.52 28.29 -11.22
N PHE A 336 -27.13 27.16 -11.60
CA PHE A 336 -26.79 26.37 -12.77
C PHE A 336 -27.29 27.01 -14.08
N PHE A 337 -28.48 27.62 -14.06
CA PHE A 337 -29.01 28.38 -15.20
C PHE A 337 -28.27 29.69 -15.41
N VAL A 338 -27.88 30.42 -14.35
CA VAL A 338 -27.06 31.63 -14.51
C VAL A 338 -25.71 31.31 -15.19
N THR A 339 -25.08 30.17 -14.85
CA THR A 339 -23.82 29.74 -15.47
C THR A 339 -23.98 29.22 -16.89
N THR A 340 -25.05 28.47 -17.21
CA THR A 340 -25.23 27.88 -18.57
C THR A 340 -25.93 28.81 -19.56
N TYR A 341 -26.80 29.74 -19.13
CA TYR A 341 -27.55 30.63 -20.03
C TYR A 341 -26.91 32.00 -20.27
N GLN A 342 -26.00 32.48 -19.40
CA GLN A 342 -25.22 33.68 -19.73
C GLN A 342 -24.22 33.45 -20.87
N GLU A 343 -23.94 32.20 -21.25
CA GLU A 343 -23.12 31.85 -22.42
C GLU A 343 -23.92 31.64 -23.72
N CYS A 344 -25.27 31.61 -23.67
CA CYS A 344 -26.11 31.46 -24.87
C CYS A 344 -26.75 32.78 -25.34
N GLN A 345 -26.40 33.91 -24.73
CA GLN A 345 -26.81 35.23 -25.17
C GLN A 345 -25.60 36.17 -25.20
N PHE A 346 -24.71 36.01 -26.19
CA PHE A 346 -24.01 37.11 -26.89
C PHE A 346 -23.34 36.60 -28.16
#